data_AF-A0A523UUL1-F1
#
_entry.id   AF-A0A523UUL1-F1
#
_cell.length_a   1.000
_cell.length_b   1.000
_cell.length_c   1.000
_cell.angle_alpha   90.00
_cell.angle_beta   90.00
_cell.angle_gamma   90.00
#
_symmetry.space_group_name_H-M   'P 1'
#
loop_
_entity.id
_entity.type
_entity.pdbx_description
1 polymer ?
#
loop_
_entity_poly.entity_id
_entity_poly.type
_entity_poly.pdbx_seq_one_letter_code
_entity_poly.pdbx_strand_id
1 'polypeptide(L)'
;MRYKKTIILLLLSFPLSGFVLAISASALTVDDVARDLICTCGCGKMLDVCEMESAKQMKELIGEKIAQGETKDQIIGYFVAQYGEKIL
;
A
#
# COMPACT_ATOMS: atom_id res chain seq x y z
N MET A 1 -49.33 -32.67 1.59
CA MET A 1 -49.01 -31.61 0.60
C MET A 1 -48.74 -30.25 1.24
N ARG A 2 -49.49 -29.79 2.27
CA ARG A 2 -49.31 -28.48 2.93
C ARG A 2 -48.05 -28.34 3.81
N TYR A 3 -47.53 -29.42 4.40
CA TYR A 3 -46.36 -29.39 5.31
C TYR A 3 -45.00 -29.32 4.60
N LYS A 4 -44.90 -29.76 3.34
CA LYS A 4 -43.66 -29.66 2.54
C LYS A 4 -43.33 -28.21 2.17
N LYS A 5 -44.35 -27.37 1.92
CA LYS A 5 -44.17 -25.95 1.59
C LYS A 5 -43.68 -25.14 2.78
N THR A 6 -44.12 -25.47 4.00
CA THR A 6 -43.66 -24.80 5.24
C THR A 6 -42.22 -25.16 5.60
N ILE A 7 -41.77 -26.39 5.32
CA ILE A 7 -40.37 -26.81 5.55
C ILE A 7 -39.40 -26.13 4.56
N ILE A 8 -39.81 -25.96 3.30
CA ILE A 8 -39.00 -25.29 2.26
C ILE A 8 -38.84 -23.79 2.55
N LEU A 9 -39.84 -23.15 3.17
CA LEU A 9 -39.81 -21.71 3.45
C LEU A 9 -38.94 -21.35 4.67
N LEU A 10 -38.63 -22.31 5.55
CA LEU A 10 -37.84 -22.12 6.77
C LEU A 10 -36.34 -22.36 6.57
N LEU A 11 -35.94 -22.96 5.43
CA LEU A 11 -34.54 -23.18 5.07
C LEU A 11 -33.88 -21.99 4.35
N LEU A 12 -34.67 -20.96 3.99
CA LEU A 12 -34.20 -19.77 3.25
C LEU A 12 -33.91 -18.57 4.17
N SER A 13 -33.74 -18.82 5.48
CA SER A 13 -33.44 -17.80 6.49
C SER A 13 -32.13 -18.11 7.22
N PHE A 14 -31.13 -18.65 6.52
CA PHE A 14 -29.78 -18.75 7.03
C PHE A 14 -29.02 -17.49 6.59
N PRO A 15 -28.90 -16.46 7.45
CA PRO A 15 -28.09 -15.30 7.08
C PRO A 15 -26.66 -15.81 6.94
N LEU A 16 -26.14 -15.70 5.72
CA LEU A 16 -24.75 -15.92 5.38
C LEU A 16 -23.95 -14.82 6.09
N SER A 17 -23.75 -14.99 7.39
CA SER A 17 -23.03 -14.06 8.25
C SER A 17 -21.59 -14.04 7.74
N GLY A 18 -21.28 -13.01 6.95
CA GLY A 18 -19.99 -12.83 6.31
C GLY A 18 -18.91 -12.79 7.38
N PHE A 19 -18.05 -13.81 7.37
CA PHE A 19 -16.84 -13.83 8.17
C PHE A 19 -15.89 -12.79 7.57
N VAL A 20 -15.93 -11.57 8.08
CA VAL A 20 -14.98 -10.52 7.70
C VAL A 20 -13.62 -10.91 8.31
N LEU A 21 -12.73 -11.44 7.48
CA LEU A 21 -11.34 -11.64 7.85
C LEU A 21 -10.70 -10.26 8.03
N ALA A 22 -10.35 -9.93 9.27
CA ALA A 22 -9.54 -8.76 9.57
C ALA A 22 -8.12 -9.00 9.03
N ILE A 23 -7.87 -8.55 7.80
CA ILE A 23 -6.53 -8.53 7.22
C ILE A 23 -5.76 -7.43 7.96
N SER A 24 -4.77 -7.81 8.75
CA SER A 24 -3.82 -6.85 9.32
C SER A 24 -2.97 -6.29 8.18
N ALA A 25 -3.34 -5.12 7.67
CA ALA A 25 -2.46 -4.34 6.82
C ALA A 25 -1.39 -3.69 7.72
N SER A 26 -0.15 -4.14 7.59
CA SER A 26 0.99 -3.43 8.17
C SER A 26 1.06 -2.03 7.57
N ALA A 27 1.20 -1.01 8.42
CA ALA A 27 1.31 0.37 7.95
C ALA A 27 2.55 0.52 7.06
N LEU A 28 2.37 1.11 5.88
CA LEU A 28 3.47 1.39 4.95
C LEU A 28 4.44 2.38 5.60
N THR A 29 5.73 2.07 5.60
CA THR A 29 6.76 2.95 6.13
C THR A 29 7.53 3.66 5.01
N VAL A 30 8.18 4.78 5.36
CA VAL A 30 9.06 5.51 4.44
C VAL A 30 10.19 4.62 3.93
N ASP A 31 10.74 3.77 4.79
CA ASP A 31 11.85 2.87 4.45
C ASP A 31 11.44 1.77 3.47
N ASP A 32 10.19 1.29 3.55
CA ASP A 32 9.66 0.32 2.60
C ASP A 32 9.64 0.85 1.16
N VAL A 33 9.47 2.16 0.99
CA VAL A 33 9.53 2.83 -0.32
C VAL A 33 10.98 3.22 -0.65
N ALA A 34 11.73 3.75 0.31
CA ALA A 34 13.06 4.30 0.08
C ALA A 34 14.09 3.24 -0.37
N ARG A 35 13.94 1.98 0.04
CA ARG A 35 14.83 0.90 -0.40
C ARG A 35 14.67 0.51 -1.88
N ASP A 36 13.59 0.94 -2.52
CA ASP A 36 13.31 0.70 -3.95
C ASP A 36 13.67 1.91 -4.82
N LEU A 37 14.31 2.93 -4.26
CA LEU A 37 14.66 4.16 -4.95
C LEU A 37 16.13 4.51 -4.75
N ILE A 38 16.81 4.89 -5.82
CA ILE A 38 18.15 5.49 -5.81
C ILE A 38 18.04 6.97 -5.46
N CYS A 39 18.92 7.46 -4.60
CA CYS A 39 18.97 8.87 -4.26
C CYS A 39 19.45 9.74 -5.43
N THR A 40 18.83 10.90 -5.60
CA THR A 40 19.12 11.86 -6.69
C THR A 40 20.39 12.69 -6.46
N CYS A 41 21.13 12.42 -5.37
CA CYS A 41 22.43 13.01 -5.02
C CYS A 41 23.54 12.80 -6.07
N GLY A 42 23.40 11.82 -6.98
CA GLY A 42 24.48 11.38 -7.88
C GLY A 42 25.51 10.44 -7.24
N CYS A 43 25.35 10.09 -5.96
CA CYS A 43 26.21 9.18 -5.21
C CYS A 43 25.98 7.69 -5.49
N GLY A 44 24.92 7.35 -6.24
CA GLY A 44 24.58 5.97 -6.62
C GLY A 44 24.11 5.08 -5.46
N LYS A 45 23.85 5.67 -4.29
CA LYS A 45 23.33 4.94 -3.12
C LYS A 45 21.80 4.87 -3.17
N MET A 46 21.27 3.78 -2.61
CA MET A 46 19.84 3.67 -2.33
C MET A 46 19.40 4.76 -1.34
N LEU A 47 18.15 5.18 -1.47
CA LEU A 47 17.60 6.31 -0.75
C LEU A 47 17.50 6.01 0.74
N ASP A 48 17.21 4.77 1.12
CA ASP A 48 17.20 4.29 2.51
C ASP A 48 18.56 4.51 3.22
N VAL A 49 19.68 4.18 2.56
CA VAL A 49 21.05 4.29 3.14
C VAL A 49 21.76 5.62 2.87
N CYS A 50 21.19 6.50 2.05
CA CYS A 50 21.79 7.79 1.77
C CYS A 50 21.48 8.81 2.88
N GLU A 51 22.52 9.50 3.36
CA GLU A 51 22.45 10.47 4.47
C GLU A 51 22.52 11.95 4.02
N MET A 52 22.58 12.20 2.71
CA MET A 52 22.58 13.56 2.18
C MET A 52 21.21 14.24 2.28
N GLU A 53 21.22 15.57 2.24
CA GLU A 53 20.00 16.39 2.32
C GLU A 53 18.96 16.03 1.24
N SER A 54 19.41 15.65 0.03
CA SER A 54 18.54 15.16 -1.04
C SER A 54 17.73 13.94 -0.61
N ALA A 55 18.37 13.01 0.12
CA ALA A 55 17.72 11.81 0.61
C ALA A 55 16.68 12.15 1.69
N LYS A 56 17.01 13.09 2.56
CA LYS A 56 16.09 13.57 3.60
C LYS A 56 14.83 14.20 2.97
N GLN A 57 14.98 15.08 1.99
CA GLN A 57 13.86 15.71 1.29
C GLN A 57 12.98 14.69 0.56
N MET A 58 13.58 13.70 -0.11
CA MET A 58 12.83 12.64 -0.77
C MET A 58 12.07 11.76 0.25
N LYS A 59 12.68 11.44 1.39
CA LYS A 59 12.03 10.70 2.48
C LYS A 59 10.88 11.47 3.13
N GLU A 60 11.04 12.79 3.30
CA GLU A 60 9.96 13.67 3.76
C GLU A 60 8.77 13.63 2.80
N LEU A 61 9.03 13.76 1.49
CA LEU A 61 7.98 13.67 0.47
C LEU A 61 7.29 12.30 0.44
N ILE A 62 8.04 11.20 0.59
CA ILE A 62 7.47 9.85 0.75
C ILE A 62 6.53 9.83 1.95
N GLY A 63 6.95 10.38 3.10
CA GLY A 63 6.14 10.45 4.31
C GLY A 63 4.83 11.24 4.11
N GLU A 64 4.90 12.36 3.40
CA GLU A 64 3.72 13.16 3.04
C GLU A 64 2.74 12.36 2.17
N LYS A 65 3.23 11.61 1.19
CA LYS A 65 2.40 10.79 0.30
C LYS A 65 1.76 9.61 1.03
N ILE A 66 2.50 8.97 1.93
CA ILE A 66 1.94 7.94 2.82
C ILE A 66 0.82 8.53 3.69
N ALA A 67 1.02 9.74 4.24
CA ALA A 67 -0.01 10.42 5.03
C ALA A 67 -1.25 10.81 4.20
N GLN A 68 -1.10 10.98 2.89
CA GLN A 68 -2.20 11.18 1.94
C GLN A 68 -2.93 9.89 1.55
N GLY A 69 -2.46 8.73 2.03
CA GLY A 69 -3.05 7.42 1.74
C GLY A 69 -2.59 6.81 0.41
N GLU A 70 -1.49 7.31 -0.17
CA GLU A 70 -0.91 6.68 -1.36
C GLU A 70 -0.28 5.33 -1.02
N THR A 71 -0.43 4.38 -1.94
CA THR A 71 0.21 3.06 -1.88
C THR A 71 1.68 3.14 -2.31
N LYS A 72 2.48 2.14 -1.94
CA LYS A 72 3.89 2.04 -2.32
C LYS A 72 4.09 2.20 -3.84
N ASP A 73 3.28 1.51 -4.66
CA ASP A 73 3.38 1.57 -6.12
C ASP A 73 3.03 2.96 -6.68
N GLN A 74 2.07 3.67 -6.08
CA GLN A 74 1.74 5.04 -6.47
C GLN A 74 2.90 6.00 -6.16
N ILE A 75 3.52 5.83 -4.99
CA ILE A 75 4.66 6.66 -4.59
C ILE A 75 5.87 6.38 -5.48
N ILE A 76 6.21 5.11 -5.73
CA ILE A 76 7.28 4.74 -6.67
C ILE A 76 6.97 5.29 -8.06
N GLY A 77 5.73 5.12 -8.53
CA GLY A 77 5.28 5.64 -9.82
C GLY A 77 5.43 7.16 -9.95
N TYR A 78 5.21 7.91 -8.87
CA TYR A 78 5.48 9.35 -8.84
C TYR A 78 6.97 9.67 -9.08
N PHE A 79 7.88 8.96 -8.40
CA PHE A 79 9.32 9.15 -8.59
C PHE A 79 9.79 8.70 -9.98
N VAL A 80 9.27 7.58 -10.50
CA VAL A 80 9.56 7.11 -11.86
C VAL A 80 9.04 8.11 -12.90
N ALA A 81 7.86 8.70 -12.72
CA ALA A 81 7.34 9.71 -13.63
C ALA A 81 8.22 10.98 -13.66
N GLN A 82 8.82 11.34 -12.53
CA GLN A 82 9.65 12.54 -12.40
C GLN A 82 11.10 12.35 -12.84
N TYR A 83 11.69 11.17 -12.60
CA TYR A 83 13.12 10.92 -12.77
C TYR A 83 13.44 9.82 -13.79
N GLY A 84 12.43 9.11 -14.30
CA GLY A 84 12.55 7.93 -15.17
C GLY A 84 12.86 6.66 -14.41
N GLU A 85 12.84 5.52 -15.10
CA GLU A 85 13.06 4.18 -14.50
C GLU A 85 14.45 4.00 -13.85
N LYS A 86 15.42 4.86 -14.20
CA LYS A 86 16.78 4.88 -13.60
C LYS A 86 16.81 5.23 -12.11
N ILE A 87 15.69 5.66 -11.54
CA ILE A 87 15.57 5.93 -10.11
C ILE A 87 15.30 4.67 -9.29
N LEU A 88 15.03 3.53 -9.92
CA LEU A 88 14.86 2.25 -9.25
C LEU A 88 16.20 1.56 -9.00
#